data_AF-F5LGV2-F1
#
_entry.id   AF-F5LGV2-F1
#
_cell.length_a   1.000
_cell.length_b   1.000
_cell.length_c   1.000
_cell.angle_alpha   90.00
_cell.angle_beta   90.00
_cell.angle_gamma   90.00
#
_symmetry.space_group_name_H-M   'P 1'
#
loop_
_entity.id
_entity.type
_entity.pdbx_description
1 polymer ?
#
loop_
_entity_poly.entity_id
_entity_poly.type
_entity_poly.pdbx_seq_one_letter_code
_entity_poly.pdbx_strand_id
1 'polypeptide(L)' 'MQQSEEWECRQKLDVRIEQLRSQMVENGMKYGFLHPSVQHDSRRLDKLILRYYQLERGES' A
#
# COMPACT_ATOMS: atom_id res chain seq x y z
N MET A 1 -15.01 20.61 7.54
CA MET A 1 -13.80 20.58 6.68
C MET A 1 -12.94 19.34 6.94
N GLN A 2 -12.76 18.87 8.17
CA GLN A 2 -11.95 17.67 8.50
C GLN A 2 -12.30 16.36 7.74
N GLN A 3 -13.58 16.06 7.51
CA GLN A 3 -13.96 14.83 6.78
C GLN A 3 -13.51 14.81 5.30
N SER A 4 -13.30 15.99 4.69
CA SER A 4 -12.82 16.11 3.31
C SER A 4 -11.34 15.72 3.18
N GLU A 5 -10.53 16.05 4.19
CA GLU A 5 -9.08 15.83 4.18
C GLU A 5 -8.73 14.38 4.50
N GLU A 6 -9.48 13.74 5.42
CA GLU A 6 -9.34 12.32 5.73
C GLU A 6 -9.75 11.43 4.55
N TRP A 7 -10.81 11.81 3.84
CA TRP A 7 -11.24 11.11 2.63
C TRP A 7 -10.20 11.21 1.51
N GLU A 8 -9.61 12.38 1.31
CA GLU A 8 -8.56 12.59 0.31
C GLU A 8 -7.25 11.84 0.68
N CYS A 9 -6.90 11.77 1.96
CA CYS A 9 -5.78 10.96 2.45
C CYS A 9 -6.01 9.47 2.21
N ARG A 10 -7.23 8.98 2.45
CA ARG A 10 -7.61 7.59 2.19
C ARG A 10 -7.52 7.24 0.71
N GLN A 11 -8.09 8.08 -0.17
CA GLN A 11 -8.01 7.87 -1.62
C GLN A 11 -6.56 7.82 -2.13
N LYS A 12 -5.69 8.71 -1.63
CA LYS A 12 -4.25 8.69 -1.97
C LYS A 12 -3.57 7.39 -1.50
N LEU A 13 -3.96 6.87 -0.34
CA LEU A 13 -3.44 5.63 0.20
C LEU A 13 -3.90 4.42 -0.61
N ASP A 14 -5.18 4.36 -0.99
CA ASP A 14 -5.76 3.28 -1.81
C ASP A 14 -5.06 3.17 -3.16
N VAL A 15 -4.90 4.31 -3.85
CA VAL A 15 -4.16 4.37 -5.12
C VAL A 15 -2.73 3.87 -4.93
N ARG A 16 -2.08 4.23 -3.82
CA ARG A 16 -0.70 3.83 -3.57
C ARG A 16 -0.56 2.34 -3.28
N ILE A 17 -1.51 1.75 -2.56
CA ILE A 17 -1.59 0.31 -2.29
C ILE A 17 -1.72 -0.45 -3.60
N GLU A 18 -2.67 -0.07 -4.47
CA GLU A 18 -2.89 -0.78 -5.74
C GLU A 18 -1.74 -0.65 -6.73
N GLN A 19 -1.11 0.54 -6.80
CA GLN A 19 0.10 0.73 -7.60
C GLN A 19 1.23 -0.21 -7.16
N LEU A 20 1.49 -0.28 -5.85
CA LEU A 20 2.58 -1.10 -5.32
C LEU A 20 2.26 -2.60 -5.44
N ARG A 21 0.99 -2.99 -5.22
CA ARG A 21 0.52 -4.36 -5.45
C ARG A 21 0.74 -4.78 -6.90
N SER A 22 0.38 -3.93 -7.86
CA SER A 22 0.57 -4.21 -9.29
C SER A 22 2.06 -4.39 -9.62
N GLN A 23 2.91 -3.50 -9.12
CA GLN A 23 4.37 -3.59 -9.30
C GLN A 23 4.95 -4.87 -8.69
N MET A 24 4.49 -5.26 -7.50
CA MET A 24 4.94 -6.49 -6.85
C MET A 24 4.55 -7.74 -7.64
N VAL A 25 3.34 -7.77 -8.23
CA VAL A 25 2.89 -8.87 -9.08
C VAL A 25 3.73 -8.94 -10.36
N GLU A 26 3.93 -7.81 -11.05
CA GLU A 26 4.79 -7.76 -12.24
C GLU A 26 6.21 -8.23 -11.94
N ASN A 27 6.80 -7.75 -10.85
CA ASN A 27 8.13 -8.18 -10.39
C ASN A 27 8.15 -9.66 -10.00
N GLY A 28 7.10 -10.18 -9.37
CA GLY A 28 6.95 -11.58 -9.00
C GLY A 28 6.88 -12.50 -10.21
N MET A 29 6.15 -12.08 -11.24
CA MET A 29 6.07 -12.80 -12.52
C MET A 29 7.40 -12.78 -13.27
N LYS A 30 8.14 -11.66 -13.20
CA LYS A 30 9.40 -11.47 -13.94
C LYS A 30 10.62 -12.11 -13.26
N TYR A 31 10.71 -12.01 -11.94
CA TYR A 31 11.93 -12.36 -11.19
C TYR A 31 11.73 -13.48 -10.17
N GLY A 32 10.47 -13.88 -9.92
CA GLY A 32 10.12 -14.83 -8.87
C GLY A 32 9.89 -14.18 -7.51
N PHE A 33 9.14 -14.89 -6.66
CA PHE A 33 8.65 -14.36 -5.37
C PHE A 33 9.77 -13.99 -4.39
N LEU A 34 10.88 -14.71 -4.38
CA LEU A 34 12.00 -14.47 -3.47
C LEU A 34 12.95 -13.37 -3.93
N HIS A 35 12.70 -12.75 -5.09
CA HIS A 35 13.56 -11.70 -5.59
C HIS A 35 13.60 -10.49 -4.63
N PRO A 36 14.77 -9.87 -4.37
CA PRO A 36 14.90 -8.77 -3.42
C PRO A 36 13.92 -7.61 -3.65
N SER A 37 13.63 -7.27 -4.92
CA SER A 37 12.64 -6.23 -5.25
C SER A 37 11.22 -6.62 -4.84
N VAL A 38 10.80 -7.87 -5.03
CA VAL A 38 9.48 -8.36 -4.63
C VAL A 38 9.36 -8.37 -3.10
N GLN A 39 10.42 -8.79 -2.42
CA GLN A 39 10.49 -8.77 -0.95
C GLN A 39 10.49 -7.33 -0.40
N HIS A 40 11.11 -6.39 -1.11
CA HIS A 40 11.06 -4.97 -0.77
C HIS A 40 9.67 -4.38 -0.96
N ASP A 41 9.01 -4.69 -2.08
CA ASP A 41 7.65 -4.24 -2.38
C ASP A 41 6.66 -4.81 -1.36
N SER A 42 6.79 -6.09 -0.98
CA SER A 42 5.98 -6.73 0.07
C SER A 42 6.08 -6.00 1.41
N ARG A 43 7.29 -5.72 1.90
CA ARG A 43 7.47 -4.97 3.17
C ARG A 43 6.90 -3.55 3.11
N ARG A 44 6.91 -2.91 1.93
CA ARG A 44 6.31 -1.59 1.75
C ARG A 44 4.79 -1.67 1.70
N LEU A 45 4.25 -2.71 1.06
CA LEU A 45 2.83 -2.96 0.98
C LEU A 45 2.23 -3.22 2.37
N ASP A 46 2.91 -4.02 3.20
CA ASP A 46 2.51 -4.26 4.59
C ASP A 46 2.37 -2.95 5.38
N LYS A 47 3.33 -2.02 5.24
CA LYS A 47 3.28 -0.72 5.92
C LYS A 47 2.09 0.13 5.46
N LEU A 48 1.78 0.12 4.17
CA LEU A 48 0.64 0.87 3.64
C LEU A 48 -0.69 0.27 4.12
N ILE A 49 -0.80 -1.06 4.15
CA ILE A 49 -1.97 -1.77 4.67
C ILE A 49 -2.17 -1.48 6.16
N LEU A 50 -1.10 -1.50 6.96
CA LEU A 50 -1.18 -1.13 8.37
C LEU A 50 -1.67 0.32 8.55
N ARG A 51 -1.16 1.25 7.73
CA ARG A 51 -1.63 2.64 7.77
C ARG A 51 -3.08 2.77 7.35
N TYR A 52 -3.55 1.97 6.40
CA TYR A 52 -4.95 1.93 6.00
C TYR A 52 -5.84 1.53 7.16
N TYR A 53 -5.48 0.45 7.87
CA TYR A 53 -6.23 0.00 9.03
C TYR A 53 -6.17 0.96 10.23
N GLN A 54 -5.09 1.73 10.39
CA GLN A 54 -5.03 2.80 11.39
C GLN A 54 -6.04 3.90 11.07
N LEU A 55 -6.08 4.36 9.81
CA LEU A 55 -7.04 5.35 9.33
C LEU A 55 -8.49 4.83 9.35
N GLU A 56 -8.71 3.53 9.18
CA GLU A 56 -10.03 2.91 9.31
C GLU A 56 -10.51 2.88 10.76
N ARG A 57 -9.60 2.62 11.70
CA ARG A 57 -9.89 2.56 13.14
C ARG A 57 -9.93 3.93 13.83
N GLY A 58 -9.60 5.01 13.12
CA GLY A 58 -9.45 6.35 13.71
C GLY A 58 -8.23 6.48 14.63
N GLU A 59 -7.24 5.59 14.47
CA GLU A 59 -5.95 5.65 15.16
C GLU A 59 -5.06 6.63 14.39
N SER A 60 -5.21 7.93 14.68
CA SER A 60 -4.48 9.04 14.03
C SER A 60 -3.11 9.30 14.64
#